data_AF-A0A2G2B533-F1
#
_entry.id   AF-A0A2G2B533-F1
#
_cell.length_a   1.000
_cell.length_b   1.000
_cell.length_c   1.000
_cell.angle_alpha   90.00
_cell.angle_beta   90.00
_cell.angle_gamma   90.00
#
_symmetry.space_group_name_H-M   'P 1'
#
loop_
_entity.id
_entity.type
_entity.pdbx_description
1 polymer ?
#
loop_
_entity_poly.entity_id
_entity_poly.type
_entity_poly.pdbx_seq_one_letter_code
_entity_poly.pdbx_strand_id
1 'polypeptide(L)' 'MSTDPGFLNHARDLFAGRGPISTGRLFGGTSLYLDGAMFAVIFGDALI' A
#
# COMPACT_ATOMS: atom_id res chain seq x y z
N MET A 1 2.40 -5.72 12.83
CA MET A 1 3.66 -5.13 12.33
C MET A 1 3.36 -3.73 11.82
N SER A 2 4.27 -2.77 11.99
CA SER A 2 4.15 -1.47 11.34
C SER A 2 4.86 -1.57 10.00
N THR A 3 4.19 -1.21 8.91
CA THR A 3 4.82 -1.10 7.59
C THR A 3 5.93 -0.06 7.67
N ASP A 4 7.07 -0.36 7.07
CA ASP A 4 8.17 0.60 6.94
C ASP A 4 7.71 1.84 6.14
N PRO A 5 7.89 3.06 6.68
CA PRO A 5 7.48 4.28 5.98
C PRO A 5 8.18 4.47 4.63
N GLY A 6 9.44 4.04 4.49
CA GLY A 6 10.18 4.12 3.24
C GLY A 6 9.59 3.21 2.17
N PHE A 7 9.26 1.97 2.54
CA PHE A 7 8.62 1.02 1.63
C PHE A 7 7.22 1.46 1.21
N LEU A 8 6.43 2.05 2.13
CA LEU A 8 5.12 2.63 1.78
C LEU A 8 5.26 3.79 0.79
N ASN A 9 6.24 4.67 0.97
CA ASN A 9 6.49 5.76 0.04
C ASN A 9 6.91 5.24 -1.33
N HIS A 10 7.80 4.25 -1.37
CA HIS A 10 8.18 3.59 -2.62
C HIS A 10 6.98 2.97 -3.35
N ALA A 11 6.08 2.28 -2.63
CA ALA A 11 4.86 1.74 -3.22
C ALA A 11 3.95 2.85 -3.76
N ARG A 12 3.79 3.97 -3.04
CA ARG A 12 3.01 5.11 -3.54
C ARG A 12 3.60 5.70 -4.81
N ASP A 13 4.92 5.85 -4.86
CA ASP A 13 5.63 6.37 -6.04
C ASP A 13 5.48 5.41 -7.24
N LEU A 14 5.57 4.09 -7.01
CA LEU A 14 5.37 3.06 -8.03
C LEU A 14 3.98 3.15 -8.71
N PHE A 15 2.96 3.55 -7.96
CA PHE A 15 1.57 3.64 -8.42
C PHE A 15 1.11 5.07 -8.69
N ALA A 16 1.98 6.09 -8.58
CA ALA A 16 1.62 7.51 -8.67
C ALA A 16 0.90 7.90 -9.98
N GLY A 17 1.17 7.20 -11.08
CA GLY A 17 0.51 7.43 -12.37
C GLY A 17 -0.94 6.93 -12.47
N ARG A 18 -1.46 6.23 -11.45
CA ARG A 18 -2.81 5.63 -11.47
C ARG A 18 -3.86 6.46 -10.74
N GLY A 19 -3.45 7.43 -9.93
CA GLY A 19 -4.35 8.27 -9.13
C GLY A 19 -3.99 8.29 -7.64
N PRO A 20 -4.80 8.96 -6.80
CA PRO A 20 -4.55 9.06 -5.36
C PRO A 20 -4.70 7.69 -4.68
N ILE A 21 -3.69 7.32 -3.89
CA ILE A 21 -3.66 6.03 -3.19
C ILE A 21 -4.01 6.23 -1.72
N SER A 22 -5.07 5.54 -1.28
CA SER A 22 -5.47 5.49 0.12
C SER A 22 -4.85 4.26 0.79
N THR A 23 -4.59 4.35 2.09
CA THR A 23 -4.04 3.24 2.87
C THR A 23 -5.01 2.79 3.96
N GLY A 24 -5.11 1.48 4.18
CA GLY A 24 -5.84 0.89 5.29
C GLY A 24 -5.00 -0.15 6.04
N ARG A 25 -5.62 -0.81 7.02
CA ARG A 25 -5.01 -1.93 7.74
C ARG A 25 -5.84 -3.19 7.50
N LEU A 26 -5.21 -4.20 6.91
CA LEU A 26 -5.81 -5.50 6.65
C LEU A 26 -4.79 -6.60 6.94
N PHE A 27 -5.26 -7.71 7.52
CA PHE A 27 -4.47 -8.93 7.80
C PHE A 27 -3.18 -8.74 8.62
N GLY A 28 -2.99 -7.58 9.25
CA GLY A 28 -1.77 -7.24 9.98
C GLY A 28 -0.71 -6.49 9.17
N GLY A 29 -1.00 -6.16 7.90
CA GLY A 29 -0.22 -5.32 7.00
C GLY A 29 -0.92 -4.01 6.61
N THR A 30 -0.43 -3.36 5.56
CA THR A 30 -1.00 -2.11 5.00
C THR A 30 -1.66 -2.40 3.66
N SER A 31 -2.99 -2.25 3.59
CA SER A 31 -3.71 -2.34 2.32
C SER A 31 -3.62 -1.02 1.54
N LEU A 32 -3.51 -1.14 0.22
CA LEU A 32 -3.49 -0.04 -0.73
C LEU A 32 -4.79 -0.04 -1.54
N TYR A 33 -5.39 1.14 -1.68
CA TYR A 33 -6.64 1.34 -2.40
C TYR A 33 -6.49 2.37 -3.50
N LEU A 34 -7.14 2.11 -4.62
CA LEU A 34 -7.31 3.01 -5.75
C LEU A 34 -8.81 3.08 -6.06
N ASP A 35 -9.36 4.29 -6.12
CA ASP A 35 -10.80 4.52 -6.37
C ASP A 35 -11.73 3.70 -5.44
N GLY A 36 -11.31 3.53 -4.18
CA GLY A 36 -12.06 2.78 -3.17
C GLY A 36 -11.94 1.25 -3.25
N ALA A 37 -11.28 0.72 -4.28
CA ALA A 37 -11.01 -0.71 -4.42
C ALA A 37 -9.62 -1.06 -3.89
N MET A 38 -9.54 -2.13 -3.08
CA MET A 38 -8.25 -2.68 -2.66
C MET A 38 -7.57 -3.35 -3.86
N PHE A 39 -6.33 -2.98 -4.15
CA PHE A 39 -5.58 -3.54 -5.28
C PHE A 39 -4.26 -4.19 -4.89
N ALA A 40 -3.72 -3.87 -3.70
CA ALA A 40 -2.48 -4.44 -3.20
C ALA A 40 -2.42 -4.41 -1.67
N VAL A 41 -1.53 -5.20 -1.09
CA VAL A 41 -1.19 -5.19 0.33
C VAL A 41 0.32 -5.27 0.52
N ILE A 42 0.83 -4.47 1.45
CA ILE A 42 2.18 -4.59 1.98
C ILE A 42 2.13 -5.52 3.19
N PHE A 43 2.85 -6.63 3.11
CA PHE A 43 2.93 -7.62 4.18
C PHE A 43 4.39 -8.03 4.41
N GLY A 44 4.95 -7.63 5.55
CA GLY A 44 6.39 -7.75 5.79
C GLY A 44 7.16 -6.81 4.85
N ASP A 45 8.02 -7.40 4.01
CA ASP A 45 8.83 -6.76 2.97
C ASP A 45 8.30 -7.05 1.55
N ALA A 46 7.13 -7.68 1.43
CA ALA A 46 6.50 -8.00 0.16
C ALA A 46 5.34 -7.06 -0.17
N LEU A 47 5.21 -6.75 -1.46
CA LEU A 47 4.03 -6.13 -2.07
C LEU A 47 3.28 -7.22 -2.84
N ILE A 48 2.04 -7.50 -2.44
CA ILE A 48 1.19 -8.59 -2.96
C ILE A 48 -0.10 -8.01 -3.54
#